data_AF-A0A1C6H4S3-F1
#
_entry.id   AF-A0A1C6H4S3-F1
#
_cell.length_a   1.000
_cell.length_b   1.000
_cell.length_c   1.000
_cell.angle_alpha   90.00
_cell.angle_beta   90.00
_cell.angle_gamma   90.00
#
_symmetry.space_group_name_H-M   'P 1'
#
loop_
_entity.id
_entity.type
_entity.pdbx_description
1 polymer ?
#
loop_
_entity_poly.entity_id
_entity_poly.type
_entity_poly.pdbx_seq_one_letter_code
_entity_poly.pdbx_strand_id
1 'polypeptide(L)'
;MPEQKMVRIDKKVRKRVGDLYKDGLTSKQISCIVKASDDAIRKCISRHFIEYKSEHEENKKLIKESNLLIEKTYKRFISDQALLKQNRQSFIYDEKFNLIFDSSRGEIPNGLPAKYMSTT
;
A
#
# COMPACT_ATOMS: atom_id res chain seq x y z
N MET A 1 -5.01 7.85 -18.27
CA MET A 1 -3.77 7.69 -17.47
C MET A 1 -2.59 7.69 -18.43
N PRO A 2 -1.62 8.60 -18.31
CA PRO A 2 -0.48 8.60 -19.23
C PRO A 2 0.40 7.37 -18.98
N GLU A 3 0.74 6.64 -20.04
CA GLU A 3 1.72 5.56 -19.99
C GLU A 3 3.08 6.14 -19.55
N GLN A 4 3.44 5.92 -18.29
CA GLN A 4 4.74 6.32 -17.79
C GLN A 4 5.80 5.41 -18.42
N LYS A 5 6.74 6.00 -19.16
CA LYS A 5 7.86 5.27 -19.75
C LYS A 5 8.66 4.55 -18.66
N MET A 6 8.74 3.23 -18.77
CA MET A 6 9.50 2.40 -17.84
C MET A 6 11.01 2.70 -17.93
N VAL A 7 11.65 2.84 -16.79
CA VAL A 7 13.08 3.11 -16.66
C VAL A 7 13.88 1.81 -16.79
N ARG A 8 14.97 1.83 -17.56
CA ARG A 8 15.92 0.71 -17.63
C ARG A 8 16.78 0.64 -16.36
N ILE A 9 17.05 -0.57 -15.89
CA ILE A 9 17.87 -0.79 -14.69
C ILE A 9 19.35 -0.56 -15.04
N ASP A 10 19.85 0.63 -14.73
CA ASP A 10 21.27 0.97 -14.78
C ASP A 10 21.96 0.68 -13.43
N LYS A 11 23.25 1.05 -13.31
CA LYS A 11 24.03 0.84 -12.08
C LYS A 11 23.45 1.61 -10.88
N LYS A 12 22.96 2.83 -11.09
CA LYS A 12 22.42 3.70 -10.03
C LYS A 12 21.08 3.18 -9.53
N VAL A 13 20.19 2.82 -10.45
CA VAL A 13 18.90 2.21 -10.16
C VAL A 13 19.09 0.87 -9.44
N ARG A 14 20.03 0.03 -9.89
CA ARG A 14 20.33 -1.24 -9.22
C ARG A 14 20.70 -1.05 -7.76
N LYS A 15 21.59 -0.10 -7.45
CA LYS A 15 21.96 0.20 -6.06
C LYS A 15 20.73 0.58 -5.24
N ARG A 16 19.88 1.46 -5.78
CA ARG A 16 18.63 1.88 -5.15
C ARG A 16 17.64 0.72 -4.93
N VAL A 17 17.57 -0.23 -5.86
CA VAL A 17 16.76 -1.46 -5.68
C VAL A 17 17.29 -2.29 -4.52
N GLY A 18 18.60 -2.41 -4.38
CA GLY A 18 19.23 -3.10 -3.25
C GLY A 18 18.91 -2.46 -1.91
N ASP A 19 19.06 -1.13 -1.81
CA ASP A 19 18.74 -0.36 -0.60
C ASP A 19 17.27 -0.56 -0.20
N LEU A 20 16.33 -0.37 -1.15
CA LEU A 20 14.90 -0.57 -0.89
C LEU A 20 14.54 -2.02 -0.55
N TYR A 21 15.25 -3.00 -1.12
CA TYR A 21 15.01 -4.41 -0.80
C TYR A 21 15.44 -4.72 0.63
N LYS A 22 16.60 -4.22 1.07
CA LYS A 22 17.04 -4.34 2.46
C LYS A 22 16.06 -3.70 3.42
N ASP A 23 15.50 -2.55 3.08
CA ASP A 23 14.47 -1.87 3.88
C ASP A 23 13.17 -2.69 4.03
N GLY A 24 13.03 -3.86 3.39
CA GLY A 24 11.87 -4.73 3.51
C GLY A 24 10.77 -4.48 2.46
N LEU A 25 11.02 -3.63 1.46
CA LEU A 25 10.03 -3.36 0.42
C LEU A 25 9.93 -4.51 -0.59
N THR A 26 8.70 -4.81 -0.99
CA THR A 26 8.41 -5.84 -2.00
C THR A 26 8.75 -5.36 -3.41
N SER A 27 8.95 -6.30 -4.34
CA SER A 27 9.26 -5.97 -5.74
C SER A 27 8.22 -5.05 -6.39
N LYS A 28 6.94 -5.21 -6.03
CA LYS A 28 5.83 -4.34 -6.47
C LYS A 28 5.93 -2.91 -5.92
N GLN A 29 6.36 -2.74 -4.67
CA GLN A 29 6.53 -1.40 -4.11
C GLN A 29 7.77 -0.73 -4.72
N ILE A 30 8.85 -1.49 -4.88
CA ILE A 30 10.08 -1.02 -5.53
C ILE A 30 9.81 -0.62 -6.98
N SER A 31 9.01 -1.40 -7.71
CA SER A 31 8.65 -1.09 -9.11
C SER A 31 7.92 0.24 -9.23
N CYS A 32 6.99 0.53 -8.30
CA CYS A 32 6.30 1.83 -8.24
C CYS A 32 7.26 2.99 -7.93
N ILE A 33 8.22 2.81 -7.01
CA ILE A 33 9.18 3.85 -6.61
C ILE A 33 10.18 4.14 -7.73
N VAL A 34 10.72 3.08 -8.33
CA VAL A 34 11.80 3.16 -9.32
C VAL A 34 11.25 3.36 -10.74
N LYS A 35 9.95 3.17 -10.94
CA LYS A 35 9.26 3.23 -12.24
C LYS A 35 9.85 2.23 -13.25
N ALA A 36 10.12 1.01 -12.79
CA ALA A 36 10.59 -0.10 -13.60
C ALA A 36 9.56 -1.23 -13.61
N SER A 37 9.67 -2.17 -14.55
CA SER A 37 8.80 -3.36 -14.55
C SER A 37 9.04 -4.22 -13.30
N ASP A 38 7.96 -4.70 -12.68
CA ASP A 38 8.05 -5.62 -11.54
C ASP A 38 8.84 -6.89 -11.89
N ASP A 39 8.71 -7.40 -13.12
CA ASP A 39 9.50 -8.54 -13.59
C ASP A 39 11.00 -8.23 -13.65
N ALA A 40 11.36 -7.02 -14.10
CA ALA A 40 12.75 -6.57 -14.14
C ALA A 40 13.34 -6.42 -12.73
N ILE A 41 12.56 -5.91 -11.78
CA ILE A 41 12.96 -5.82 -10.37
C ILE A 41 13.16 -7.21 -9.76
N ARG A 42 12.23 -8.15 -9.97
CA ARG A 42 12.36 -9.54 -9.47
C ARG A 42 13.63 -10.21 -10.00
N LYS A 43 13.91 -10.05 -11.31
CA LYS A 43 15.15 -10.56 -11.92
C LYS A 43 16.39 -9.89 -11.33
N CYS A 44 16.34 -8.58 -11.07
CA CYS A 44 17.45 -7.86 -10.44
C CYS A 44 17.74 -8.36 -9.02
N ILE A 45 16.70 -8.52 -8.19
CA ILE A 45 16.82 -9.03 -6.81
C ILE A 45 17.39 -10.44 -6.82
N SER A 46 16.82 -11.34 -7.61
CA SER A 46 17.27 -12.73 -7.68
C SER A 46 18.73 -12.89 -8.13
N ARG A 47 19.25 -11.97 -8.96
CA ARG A 47 20.62 -12.05 -9.48
C ARG A 47 21.67 -11.38 -8.61
N HIS A 48 21.29 -10.37 -7.81
CA HIS A 48 22.25 -9.47 -7.18
C HIS A 48 22.05 -9.24 -5.68
N PHE A 49 20.90 -9.61 -5.12
CA PHE A 49 20.52 -9.26 -3.76
C PHE A 49 19.93 -10.44 -2.99
N ILE A 50 20.20 -11.67 -3.45
CA ILE A 50 19.68 -12.89 -2.83
C ILE A 50 20.23 -13.09 -1.41
N GLU A 51 21.44 -12.59 -1.16
CA GLU A 51 22.09 -12.63 0.15
C GLU A 51 21.33 -11.82 1.20
N TYR A 52 20.59 -10.79 0.80
CA TYR A 52 19.84 -9.92 1.70
C TYR A 52 18.44 -10.45 2.02
N LYS A 53 18.11 -11.68 1.60
CA LYS A 53 16.78 -12.25 1.81
C LYS A 53 16.40 -12.34 3.30
N SER A 54 17.34 -12.68 4.17
CA SER A 54 17.08 -12.76 5.61
C SER A 54 16.77 -11.39 6.22
N GLU A 55 17.63 -10.40 5.93
CA GLU A 55 17.46 -9.00 6.34
C GLU A 55 16.14 -8.41 5.82
N HIS A 56 15.81 -8.68 4.56
CA HIS A 56 14.56 -8.27 3.94
C HIS A 56 13.33 -8.80 4.69
N GLU A 57 13.28 -10.09 5.01
CA GLU A 57 12.11 -10.67 5.68
C GLU A 57 11.95 -10.15 7.11
N GLU A 58 13.06 -9.88 7.81
CA GLU A 58 13.02 -9.27 9.14
C GLU A 58 12.47 -7.84 9.08
N ASN A 59 12.99 -7.00 8.19
CA ASN A 59 12.53 -5.63 8.02
C ASN A 59 11.09 -5.55 7.51
N LYS A 60 10.70 -6.45 6.62
CA LYS A 60 9.31 -6.59 6.17
C LYS A 60 8.36 -6.96 7.32
N LYS A 61 8.80 -7.81 8.25
CA LYS A 61 8.03 -8.14 9.47
C LYS A 61 7.89 -6.91 10.36
N LEU A 62 8.97 -6.14 10.56
CA LEU A 62 8.94 -4.88 11.33
C LEU A 62 7.97 -3.85 10.72
N ILE A 63 7.98 -3.69 9.40
CA ILE A 63 7.04 -2.80 8.71
C ILE A 63 5.59 -3.25 8.96
N LYS A 64 5.32 -4.56 8.87
CA LYS A 64 3.98 -5.10 9.12
C LYS A 64 3.53 -4.86 10.56
N GLU A 65 4.41 -5.09 11.53
CA GLU A 65 4.12 -4.85 12.95
C GLU A 65 3.90 -3.36 13.24
N SER A 66 4.73 -2.48 12.66
CA SER A 66 4.57 -1.02 12.77
C SER A 66 3.21 -0.57 12.25
N ASN A 67 2.83 -1.00 11.04
CA ASN A 67 1.52 -0.67 10.46
C ASN A 67 0.36 -1.15 11.34
N LEU A 68 0.45 -2.36 11.91
CA LEU A 68 -0.57 -2.89 12.82
C LEU A 68 -0.69 -2.04 14.09
N LEU A 69 0.43 -1.60 14.67
CA LEU A 69 0.44 -0.74 15.85
C LEU A 69 -0.18 0.62 15.53
N ILE A 70 0.18 1.22 14.40
CA ILE A 70 -0.39 2.47 13.92
C ILE A 70 -1.91 2.33 13.78
N GLU A 71 -2.40 1.30 13.09
CA GLU A 71 -3.84 1.04 12.96
C GLU A 71 -4.55 0.87 14.32
N LYS A 72 -3.93 0.12 15.24
CA LYS A 72 -4.47 -0.07 16.61
C LYS A 72 -4.56 1.25 17.37
N THR A 73 -3.54 2.11 17.27
CA THR A 73 -3.54 3.41 17.93
C THR A 73 -4.62 4.32 17.39
N TYR A 74 -4.81 4.39 16.06
CA TYR A 74 -5.89 5.17 15.46
C TYR A 74 -7.27 4.70 15.90
N LYS A 75 -7.51 3.37 15.92
CA LYS A 75 -8.78 2.78 16.37
C LYS A 75 -9.07 3.01 17.86
N ARG A 76 -8.06 3.36 18.67
CA ARG A 76 -8.27 3.73 20.08
C ARG A 76 -9.05 5.03 20.23
N PHE A 77 -8.85 5.98 19.31
CA PHE A 77 -9.47 7.30 19.41
C PHE A 77 -10.91 7.30 18.89
N ILE A 78 -11.16 6.64 17.76
CA ILE A 78 -12.50 6.50 17.20
C ILE A 78 -12.66 5.10 16.59
N SER A 79 -13.75 4.41 16.97
CA SER A 79 -14.09 3.12 16.36
C SER A 79 -14.75 3.35 14.99
N ASP A 80 -14.63 2.36 14.09
CA ASP A 80 -15.35 2.36 12.81
C ASP A 80 -16.86 2.66 13.01
N GLN A 81 -17.46 2.10 14.06
CA GLN A 81 -18.87 2.30 14.37
C GLN A 81 -19.18 3.75 14.79
N ALA A 82 -18.30 4.37 15.59
CA ALA A 82 -18.46 5.77 15.99
C ALA A 82 -18.29 6.71 14.79
N LEU A 83 -17.30 6.44 13.92
CA LEU A 83 -17.09 7.17 12.67
C LEU A 83 -18.33 7.11 11.78
N LEU A 84 -18.90 5.92 11.59
CA LEU A 84 -20.13 5.73 10.80
C LEU A 84 -21.33 6.43 11.41
N LYS A 85 -21.52 6.35 12.73
CA LYS A 85 -22.65 6.99 13.42
C LYS A 85 -22.61 8.51 13.23
N GLN A 86 -21.43 9.13 13.36
CA GLN A 86 -21.26 10.56 13.22
C GLN A 86 -21.39 11.03 11.77
N ASN A 87 -21.07 10.18 10.79
CA ASN A 87 -21.03 10.54 9.37
C ASN A 87 -22.05 9.75 8.53
N ARG A 88 -23.15 9.27 9.13
CA ARG A 88 -24.07 8.31 8.49
C ARG A 88 -24.66 8.82 7.17
N GLN A 89 -24.87 10.12 7.05
CA GLN A 89 -25.37 10.80 5.85
C GLN A 89 -24.46 10.69 4.62
N SER A 90 -23.19 10.37 4.82
CA SER A 90 -22.20 10.22 3.73
C SER A 90 -22.10 8.80 3.20
N PHE A 91 -22.97 7.88 3.67
CA PHE A 91 -22.97 6.49 3.26
C PHE A 91 -24.34 6.07 2.72
N ILE A 92 -24.33 5.23 1.68
CA ILE A 92 -25.51 4.63 1.05
C ILE A 92 -25.39 3.11 1.06
N TYR A 93 -26.47 2.43 0.73
CA TYR A 93 -26.46 0.98 0.54
C TYR A 93 -26.32 0.66 -0.94
N ASP A 94 -25.43 -0.28 -1.28
CA ASP A 94 -25.39 -0.88 -2.61
C ASP A 94 -26.55 -1.87 -2.82
N GLU A 95 -26.67 -2.43 -4.03
CA GLU A 95 -27.68 -3.44 -4.37
C GLU A 95 -27.58 -4.73 -3.52
N LYS A 96 -26.43 -4.97 -2.90
CA LYS A 96 -26.14 -6.12 -2.02
C LYS A 96 -26.30 -5.75 -0.53
N PHE A 97 -26.86 -4.59 -0.22
CA PHE A 97 -27.03 -4.05 1.13
C PHE A 97 -25.72 -3.83 1.91
N ASN A 98 -24.59 -3.68 1.22
CA ASN A 98 -23.34 -3.21 1.81
C ASN A 98 -23.38 -1.69 1.96
N LEU A 99 -22.89 -1.21 3.10
CA LEU A 99 -22.73 0.21 3.34
C LEU A 99 -21.49 0.72 2.60
N ILE A 100 -21.67 1.66 1.68
CA ILE A 100 -20.60 2.24 0.84
C ILE A 100 -20.58 3.76 0.96
N PHE A 101 -19.42 4.38 0.80
CA PHE A 101 -19.32 5.84 0.80
C PHE A 101 -19.97 6.44 -0.46
N ASP A 102 -20.81 7.45 -0.26
CA ASP A 102 -21.47 8.17 -1.35
C ASP A 102 -20.48 9.14 -2.01
N SER A 103 -19.96 8.76 -3.17
CA SER A 103 -19.00 9.57 -3.93
C SER A 103 -19.57 10.90 -4.42
N SER A 104 -20.90 11.08 -4.41
CA SER A 104 -21.53 12.37 -4.72
C SER A 104 -21.31 13.41 -3.61
N ARG A 105 -20.98 12.97 -2.39
CA ARG A 105 -20.78 13.84 -1.22
C ARG A 105 -19.36 14.39 -1.11
N GLY A 106 -18.45 13.99 -1.99
CA GLY A 106 -17.07 14.45 -2.04
C GLY A 106 -16.07 13.32 -2.19
N GLU A 107 -14.80 13.62 -1.89
CA GLU A 107 -13.71 12.64 -1.95
C GLU A 107 -13.76 11.70 -0.74
N ILE A 108 -13.42 10.42 -0.99
CA ILE A 108 -13.35 9.40 0.05
C ILE A 108 -12.22 9.79 1.03
N PRO A 109 -12.50 9.93 2.34
CA PRO A 109 -11.48 10.30 3.31
C PRO A 109 -10.33 9.30 3.39
N ASN A 110 -9.10 9.82 3.45
CA ASN A 110 -7.92 9.02 3.75
C ASN A 110 -8.06 8.39 5.14
N GLY A 111 -8.06 7.05 5.21
CA GLY A 111 -8.24 6.29 6.45
C GLY A 111 -9.63 5.70 6.67
N LEU A 112 -10.57 5.89 5.74
CA LEU A 112 -11.83 5.14 5.77
C LEU A 112 -11.55 3.63 5.60
N PRO A 113 -12.12 2.74 6.42
CA PRO A 113 -11.93 1.30 6.25
C PRO A 113 -12.30 0.82 4.85
N ALA A 114 -11.46 -0.04 4.25
CA ALA A 114 -11.59 -0.49 2.87
C ALA A 114 -12.97 -1.07 2.50
N LYS A 115 -13.65 -1.71 3.46
CA LYS A 115 -15.03 -2.22 3.32
C LYS A 115 -16.07 -1.16 2.94
N TYR A 116 -15.77 0.13 3.17
CA TYR A 116 -16.65 1.25 2.82
C TYR A 116 -16.17 2.02 1.59
N MET A 117 -15.01 1.66 1.02
CA MET A 117 -14.40 2.34 -0.13
C MET A 117 -14.83 1.75 -1.48
N SER A 118 -15.66 0.72 -1.50
CA SER A 118 -16.14 0.14 -2.76
C SER A 118 -17.05 1.13 -3.49
N THR A 119 -16.63 1.53 -4.68
CA THR A 119 -17.44 2.33 -5.60
C THR A 119 -18.35 1.40 -6.40
N THR A 120 -19.62 1.77 -6.56
CA THR A 120 -20.55 1.11 -7.50
C THR A 120 -20.24 1.53 -8.92
#